data_AF-A0A1E1UW90-F1
#
_entry.id   AF-A0A1E1UW90-F1
#
_cell.length_a   1.000
_cell.length_b   1.000
_cell.length_c   1.000
_cell.angle_alpha   90.00
_cell.angle_beta   90.00
_cell.angle_gamma   90.00
#
_symmetry.space_group_name_H-M   'P 1'
#
loop_
_entity.id
_entity.type
_entity.pdbx_description
1 polymer ?
#
loop_
_entity_poly.entity_id
_entity_poly.type
_entity_poly.pdbx_seq_one_letter_code
_entity_poly.pdbx_strand_id
1 'polypeptide(L)' 'MDTNAEGTGARANAIMTAEAAKGREALAKHLAYETDLDFETAIAVLAAGPAEPPLDRILRNYRAATGQ' A
#
# COMPACT_ATOMS: atom_id res chain seq x y z
N MET A 1 -28.52 18.45 -4.66
CA MET A 1 -27.22 18.00 -4.14
C MET A 1 -27.02 16.60 -4.62
N ASP A 2 -26.25 16.48 -5.69
CA ASP A 2 -26.01 15.25 -6.42
C ASP A 2 -25.41 14.19 -5.49
N THR A 3 -26.18 13.12 -5.37
CA THR A 3 -25.83 11.79 -4.90
C THR A 3 -24.50 11.31 -5.50
N ASN A 4 -23.71 10.55 -4.73
CA ASN A 4 -22.56 9.74 -5.19
C ASN A 4 -21.13 10.33 -5.06
N ALA A 5 -20.82 10.93 -3.90
CA ALA A 5 -19.42 11.01 -3.42
C ALA A 5 -19.00 9.77 -2.60
N GLU A 6 -19.95 8.84 -2.37
CA GLU A 6 -19.81 7.74 -1.42
C GLU A 6 -19.11 6.51 -2.01
N GLY A 7 -19.09 6.33 -3.34
CA GLY A 7 -18.46 5.15 -3.97
C GLY A 7 -16.94 5.10 -3.83
N THR A 8 -16.25 6.20 -4.15
CA THR A 8 -14.79 6.25 -4.14
C THR A 8 -14.24 6.62 -2.77
N GLY A 9 -14.90 7.53 -2.05
CA GLY A 9 -14.44 8.02 -0.74
C GLY A 9 -14.58 6.99 0.39
N ALA A 10 -15.70 6.25 0.44
CA ALA A 10 -15.91 5.23 1.47
C ALA A 10 -14.99 4.02 1.27
N ARG A 11 -14.80 3.60 0.01
CA ARG A 11 -13.83 2.55 -0.34
C ARG A 11 -12.40 2.98 0.00
N ALA A 12 -11.99 4.18 -0.41
CA ALA A 12 -10.67 4.72 -0.11
C ALA A 12 -10.41 4.71 1.41
N ASN A 13 -11.38 5.19 2.19
CA ASN A 13 -11.28 5.18 3.65
C ASN A 13 -11.18 3.76 4.22
N ALA A 14 -11.96 2.80 3.70
CA ALA A 14 -11.87 1.39 4.11
C ALA A 14 -10.49 0.79 3.83
N ILE A 15 -9.91 1.04 2.65
CA ILE A 15 -8.56 0.56 2.28
C ILE A 15 -7.52 1.16 3.23
N MET A 16 -7.60 2.46 3.52
CA MET A 16 -6.64 3.16 4.39
C MET A 16 -6.77 2.79 5.87
N THR A 17 -7.96 2.41 6.33
CA THR A 17 -8.23 1.99 7.72
C THR A 17 -8.01 0.48 7.94
N ALA A 18 -7.78 -0.29 6.87
CA ALA A 18 -7.55 -1.72 6.98
C ALA A 18 -6.23 -2.04 7.70
N GLU A 19 -6.21 -3.12 8.48
CA GLU A 19 -5.01 -3.55 9.18
C GLU A 19 -3.83 -3.85 8.24
N ALA A 20 -4.14 -4.32 7.02
CA ALA A 20 -3.13 -4.56 5.98
C ALA A 20 -2.43 -3.27 5.50
N ALA A 21 -3.10 -2.11 5.61
CA ALA A 21 -2.54 -0.80 5.29
C ALA A 21 -1.62 -0.26 6.39
N LYS A 22 -1.64 -0.83 7.59
CA LYS A 22 -0.79 -0.41 8.70
C LYS A 22 0.68 -0.66 8.36
N GLY A 23 1.49 0.40 8.36
CA GLY A 23 2.89 0.35 7.90
C GLY A 23 3.07 0.37 6.38
N ARG A 24 1.97 0.53 5.62
CA ARG A 24 1.93 0.62 4.15
C ARG A 24 1.02 1.75 3.67
N GLU A 25 0.97 2.85 4.42
CA GLU A 25 0.03 3.97 4.21
C GLU A 25 0.17 4.60 2.82
N ALA A 26 1.40 4.71 2.30
CA ALA A 26 1.66 5.21 0.95
C ALA A 26 1.05 4.30 -0.12
N LEU A 27 1.19 2.98 0.03
CA LEU A 27 0.61 1.99 -0.88
C LEU A 27 -0.92 1.97 -0.77
N ALA A 28 -1.46 2.07 0.45
CA ALA A 28 -2.90 2.13 0.68
C ALA A 28 -3.51 3.40 0.07
N LYS A 29 -2.84 4.54 0.18
CA LYS A 29 -3.25 5.79 -0.46
C LYS A 29 -3.23 5.67 -1.99
N HIS A 30 -2.19 5.08 -2.56
CA HIS A 30 -2.09 4.84 -3.99
C HIS A 30 -3.25 3.94 -4.47
N LEU A 31 -3.51 2.83 -3.78
CA LEU A 31 -4.61 1.91 -4.10
C LEU A 31 -6.00 2.54 -3.92
N ALA A 32 -6.14 3.50 -3.01
CA ALA A 32 -7.39 4.18 -2.68
C ALA A 32 -7.74 5.32 -3.65
N TYR A 33 -6.75 6.08 -4.11
CA TYR A 33 -6.97 7.30 -4.90
C TYR A 33 -6.44 7.24 -6.33
N GLU A 34 -5.40 6.44 -6.57
CA GLU A 34 -4.75 6.33 -7.88
C GLU A 34 -5.16 5.04 -8.60
N THR A 35 -6.03 4.23 -7.97
CA THR A 35 -6.42 2.92 -8.50
C THR A 35 -7.91 2.60 -8.26
N ASP A 36 -8.57 2.04 -9.28
CA ASP A 36 -9.97 1.57 -9.27
C ASP A 36 -10.09 0.05 -9.02
N LEU A 37 -9.28 -0.50 -8.12
CA LEU A 37 -9.38 -1.92 -7.72
C LEU A 37 -10.57 -2.14 -6.79
N ASP A 38 -11.02 -3.38 -6.53
CA ASP A 38 -11.99 -3.58 -5.44
C ASP A 38 -11.31 -3.47 -4.05
N PHE A 39 -12.07 -3.21 -2.98
CA PHE A 39 -11.56 -3.27 -1.61
C PHE A 39 -10.83 -4.61 -1.36
N GLU A 40 -11.44 -5.74 -1.70
CA GLU A 40 -10.84 -7.07 -1.48
C GLU A 40 -9.50 -7.23 -2.20
N THR A 41 -9.43 -6.74 -3.44
CA THR A 41 -8.20 -6.79 -4.24
C THR A 41 -7.13 -5.85 -3.69
N ALA A 42 -7.51 -4.64 -3.26
CA ALA A 42 -6.59 -3.71 -2.63
C ALA A 42 -6.00 -4.29 -1.33
N ILE A 43 -6.81 -4.97 -0.51
CA ILE A 43 -6.32 -5.67 0.69
C ILE A 43 -5.38 -6.80 0.31
N ALA A 44 -5.71 -7.59 -0.72
CA ALA A 44 -4.84 -8.65 -1.21
C ALA A 44 -3.48 -8.10 -1.68
N VAL A 45 -3.45 -6.96 -2.38
CA VAL A 45 -2.21 -6.29 -2.79
C VAL A 45 -1.45 -5.74 -1.58
N LEU A 46 -2.11 -5.15 -0.60
CA LEU A 46 -1.49 -4.69 0.64
C LEU A 46 -0.88 -5.86 1.44
N ALA A 47 -1.54 -7.01 1.46
CA ALA A 47 -1.08 -8.22 2.13
C ALA A 47 0.06 -8.93 1.38
N ALA A 48 -0.01 -8.98 0.04
CA ALA A 48 0.99 -9.61 -0.82
C ALA A 48 2.21 -8.71 -1.09
N GLY A 49 2.04 -7.40 -0.95
CA GLY A 49 3.06 -6.41 -1.25
C GLY A 49 4.30 -6.57 -0.37
N PRO A 50 5.52 -6.61 -0.95
CA PRO A 50 6.73 -6.62 -0.16
C PRO A 50 6.76 -5.34 0.67
N ALA A 51 6.90 -5.48 1.99
CA ALA A 51 7.31 -4.35 2.81
C ALA A 51 8.63 -3.86 2.19
N GLU A 52 8.70 -2.58 1.80
CA GLU A 52 9.91 -2.00 1.24
C GLU A 52 11.08 -2.41 2.14
N PRO A 53 12.09 -3.11 1.59
CA PRO A 53 13.18 -3.57 2.43
C PRO A 53 13.80 -2.32 3.07
N PRO A 54 13.98 -2.32 4.40
CA PRO A 54 14.60 -1.18 5.06
C PRO A 54 15.91 -0.87 4.35
N LEU A 55 16.21 0.40 4.11
CA LEU A 55 17.43 0.84 3.41
C LEU A 55 18.68 0.14 3.97
N ASP A 56 18.71 -0.13 5.27
CA ASP A 56 19.74 -0.94 5.95
C ASP A 56 19.97 -2.32 5.29
N ARG A 57 18.90 -3.08 5.00
CA ARG A 57 18.99 -4.39 4.35
C ARG A 57 19.49 -4.28 2.91
N ILE A 58 19.08 -3.23 2.19
CA ILE A 58 19.55 -2.95 0.83
C ILE A 58 21.07 -2.67 0.85
N LEU A 59 21.52 -1.79 1.75
CA LEU A 59 22.92 -1.41 1.90
C LEU A 59 23.80 -2.58 2.34
N ARG A 60 23.30 -3.43 3.24
CA ARG A 60 24.02 -4.64 3.70
C ARG A 60 24.24 -5.64 2.55
N ASN A 61 23.23 -5.89 1.73
CA ASN A 61 23.37 -6.77 0.56
C ASN A 61 24.35 -6.18 -0.46
N TYR A 62 24.31 -4.87 -0.67
CA TYR A 62 25.23 -4.19 -1.58
C TYR A 62 26.68 -4.32 -1.11
N ARG A 63 26.96 -4.08 0.18
CA ARG A 63 28.30 -4.28 0.76
C ARG A 63 28.77 -5.74 0.66
N ALA A 64 27.90 -6.69 0.98
CA ALA A 64 28.23 -8.11 0.90
C ALA A 64 28.52 -8.56 -0.54
N ALA A 65 27.81 -8.02 -1.53
CA ALA A 65 28.02 -8.30 -2.95
C ALA A 65 29.28 -7.60 -3.51
N THR A 66 29.71 -6.48 -2.92
CA THR A 66 30.84 -5.69 -3.41
C THR A 66 32.17 -5.96 -2.69
N GLY A 67 32.19 -6.82 -1.66
CA GLY A 67 33.43 -7.33 -1.06
C GLY A 67 34.31 -6.28 -0.37
N GLN A 68 33.71 -5.17 0.08
CA GLN A 68 34.39 -4.07 0.81
C GLN A 68 34.49 -4.33 2.33
#